data_AF-A0AAV0FSL2-F1
#
_entry.id   AF-A0AAV0FSL2-F1
#
_cell.length_a   1.000
_cell.length_b   1.000
_cell.length_c   1.000
_cell.angle_alpha   90.00
_cell.angle_beta   90.00
_cell.angle_gamma   90.00
#
_symmetry.space_group_name_H-M   'P 1'
#
loop_
_entity.id
_entity.type
_entity.pdbx_description
1 polymer ?
#
loop_
_entity_poly.entity_id
_entity_poly.type
_entity_poly.pdbx_seq_one_letter_code
_entity_poly.pdbx_strand_id
1 'polypeptide(L)'
;MRQMQDKINGLPGVPPPLDRASRTCYEESPFNRRITEVGIPRKFIAPSMKIFDGTSDPGEHVAQYKQHMMAMSLHLDQREACMCRGFGGTLSGPALSWFVNLPNEVINSFAELVDLFNQQFASSRVLEKRTSDLYRVVQ
;
A
#
# COMPACT_ATOMS: atom_id res chain seq x y z
N MET A 1 -13.68 -21.82 -34.21
CA MET A 1 -13.41 -21.06 -32.96
C MET A 1 -12.37 -19.94 -33.12
N ARG A 2 -11.26 -20.10 -33.87
CA ARG A 2 -10.23 -19.04 -34.05
C ARG A 2 -10.69 -17.79 -34.82
N GLN A 3 -11.54 -17.92 -35.83
CA GLN A 3 -11.97 -16.80 -36.70
C GLN A 3 -12.80 -15.71 -35.99
N MET A 4 -13.44 -16.01 -34.85
CA MET A 4 -14.23 -15.02 -34.12
C MET A 4 -13.34 -14.08 -33.29
N GLN A 5 -12.16 -14.54 -32.85
CA GLN A 5 -11.26 -13.75 -32.01
C GLN A 5 -10.56 -12.64 -32.82
N ASP A 6 -10.18 -12.91 -34.08
CA ASP A 6 -9.55 -11.94 -34.98
C ASP A 6 -10.45 -10.75 -35.32
N LYS A 7 -11.78 -10.95 -35.35
CA LYS A 7 -12.75 -9.88 -35.65
C LYS A 7 -12.94 -8.89 -34.50
N ILE A 8 -12.64 -9.29 -33.26
CA ILE A 8 -12.76 -8.43 -32.08
C ILE A 8 -11.56 -7.47 -31.98
N ASN A 9 -10.38 -7.89 -32.43
CA ASN A 9 -9.15 -7.10 -32.39
C ASN A 9 -9.07 -6.01 -33.49
N GLY A 10 -10.01 -6.00 -34.45
CA GLY A 10 -10.04 -5.05 -35.57
C GLY A 10 -11.04 -3.90 -35.43
N LEU A 11 -11.77 -3.81 -34.30
CA LEU A 11 -12.74 -2.73 -34.07
C LEU A 11 -12.03 -1.49 -33.49
N PRO A 12 -12.09 -0.32 -34.15
CA PRO A 12 -11.57 0.92 -33.58
C PRO A 12 -12.32 1.24 -32.28
N GLY A 13 -11.60 1.34 -31.17
CA GLY A 13 -12.15 1.64 -29.85
C GLY A 13 -12.20 0.47 -28.86
N VAL A 14 -11.76 -0.73 -29.24
CA VAL A 14 -11.54 -1.82 -28.26
C VAL A 14 -10.18 -1.58 -27.58
N PRO A 15 -10.13 -1.37 -26.25
CA PRO A 15 -8.86 -1.30 -25.55
C PRO A 15 -8.12 -2.63 -25.77
N PRO A 16 -6.80 -2.60 -26.02
CA PRO A 16 -6.02 -3.82 -26.17
C PRO A 16 -6.28 -4.73 -24.96
N PRO A 17 -6.36 -6.06 -25.16
CA PRO A 17 -6.52 -6.99 -24.06
C PRO A 17 -5.46 -6.71 -23.00
N LEU A 18 -5.89 -6.55 -21.75
CA LEU A 18 -4.96 -6.48 -20.63
C LEU A 18 -4.06 -7.71 -20.69
N ASP A 19 -2.75 -7.52 -20.53
CA ASP A 19 -1.80 -8.62 -20.51
C ASP A 19 -2.25 -9.66 -19.47
N ARG A 20 -2.24 -10.92 -19.86
CA ARG A 20 -2.67 -12.01 -19.00
C ARG A 20 -1.70 -12.11 -17.83
N ALA A 21 -2.20 -11.94 -16.60
CA ALA A 21 -1.39 -12.09 -15.40
C ALA A 21 -0.64 -13.44 -15.37
N SER A 22 0.62 -13.40 -14.93
CA SER A 22 1.42 -14.62 -14.72
C SER A 22 0.73 -15.53 -13.71
N ARG A 23 0.92 -16.84 -13.85
CA ARG A 23 0.45 -17.82 -12.85
C ARG A 23 1.13 -17.64 -11.49
N THR A 24 2.29 -16.99 -11.44
CA THR A 24 3.13 -16.82 -10.24
C THR A 24 3.04 -15.42 -9.64
N CYS A 25 2.10 -14.58 -10.06
CA CYS A 25 2.01 -13.20 -9.55
C CYS A 25 1.71 -13.11 -8.05
N TYR A 26 1.22 -14.20 -7.44
CA TYR A 26 1.04 -14.30 -5.99
C TYR A 26 2.34 -14.47 -5.21
N GLU A 27 3.45 -14.78 -5.89
CA GLU A 27 4.79 -14.89 -5.30
C GLU A 27 5.53 -13.55 -5.33
N GLU A 28 5.03 -12.58 -6.08
CA GLU A 28 5.58 -11.23 -6.14
C GLU A 28 5.21 -10.48 -4.86
N SER A 29 6.23 -10.08 -4.10
CA SER A 29 6.05 -9.35 -2.86
C SER A 29 7.22 -8.43 -2.60
N PRO A 30 6.96 -7.17 -2.20
CA PRO A 30 8.03 -6.29 -1.76
C PRO A 30 8.62 -6.72 -0.42
N PHE A 31 7.97 -7.66 0.28
CA PHE A 31 8.44 -8.19 1.56
C PHE A 31 9.41 -9.35 1.36
N ASN A 32 10.42 -9.44 2.21
CA ASN A 32 11.27 -10.62 2.27
C ASN A 32 10.51 -11.84 2.83
N ARG A 33 11.13 -13.02 2.68
CA ARG A 33 10.58 -14.29 3.16
C ARG A 33 10.25 -14.31 4.65
N ARG A 34 11.04 -13.64 5.49
CA ARG A 34 10.79 -13.60 6.95
C ARG A 34 9.47 -12.92 7.30
N ILE A 35 8.96 -12.03 6.45
CA ILE A 35 7.65 -11.40 6.63
C ILE A 35 6.54 -12.20 5.93
N THR A 36 6.80 -12.73 4.72
CA THR A 36 5.76 -13.43 3.93
C THR A 36 5.43 -14.82 4.48
N GLU A 37 6.42 -15.53 5.03
CA GLU A 37 6.26 -16.89 5.57
C GLU A 37 5.63 -16.92 6.97
N VAL A 38 5.55 -15.78 7.67
CA VAL A 38 4.89 -15.70 8.98
C VAL A 38 3.38 -15.90 8.81
N GLY A 39 2.86 -16.87 9.55
CA GLY A 39 1.43 -17.17 9.59
C GLY A 39 0.62 -16.01 10.15
N ILE A 40 -0.32 -15.50 9.36
CA ILE A 40 -1.22 -14.42 9.79
C ILE A 40 -2.34 -15.00 10.64
N PRO A 41 -2.63 -14.42 11.82
CA PRO A 41 -3.74 -14.87 12.65
C PRO A 41 -5.07 -14.83 11.89
N ARG A 42 -5.91 -15.85 12.05
CA ARG A 42 -7.23 -15.91 11.37
C ARG A 42 -8.15 -14.73 11.69
N LYS A 43 -7.93 -14.07 12.83
CA LYS A 43 -8.70 -12.90 13.29
C LYS A 43 -8.03 -11.58 12.94
N PHE A 44 -6.97 -11.59 12.13
CA PHE A 44 -6.35 -10.36 11.66
C PHE A 44 -7.29 -9.67 10.67
N ILE A 45 -7.76 -8.49 11.06
CA ILE A 45 -8.56 -7.61 10.22
C ILE A 45 -7.74 -6.35 10.03
N ALA A 46 -7.62 -5.88 8.79
CA ALA A 46 -6.94 -4.63 8.50
C ALA A 46 -7.55 -3.49 9.36
N PRO A 47 -6.73 -2.57 9.89
CA PRO A 47 -7.24 -1.47 10.70
C PRO A 47 -8.35 -0.68 10.00
N SER A 48 -9.47 -0.44 10.69
CA SER A 48 -10.47 0.52 10.26
C SER A 48 -10.00 1.92 10.65
N MET A 49 -9.27 2.56 9.74
CA MET A 49 -8.73 3.91 9.88
C MET A 49 -8.91 4.69 8.58
N LYS A 50 -8.61 5.99 8.60
CA LYS A 50 -8.64 6.80 7.38
C LYS A 50 -7.65 6.22 6.37
N ILE A 51 -8.13 5.96 5.16
CA ILE A 51 -7.29 5.48 4.06
C ILE A 51 -6.40 6.62 3.56
N PHE A 52 -5.12 6.33 3.36
CA PHE A 52 -4.14 7.28 2.87
C PHE A 52 -4.04 7.22 1.35
N ASP A 53 -4.36 8.33 0.69
CA ASP A 53 -4.33 8.47 -0.77
C ASP A 53 -3.04 9.15 -1.29
N GLY A 54 -2.16 9.60 -0.39
CA GLY A 54 -0.95 10.36 -0.73
C GLY A 54 -1.03 11.86 -0.43
N THR A 55 -2.17 12.38 0.02
CA THR A 55 -2.38 13.84 0.16
C THR A 55 -2.23 14.38 1.58
N SER A 56 -2.50 13.58 2.61
CA SER A 56 -2.38 14.00 4.02
C SER A 56 -0.96 13.81 4.57
N ASP A 57 -0.71 14.22 5.82
CA ASP A 57 0.57 13.95 6.48
C ASP A 57 0.88 12.44 6.62
N PRO A 58 1.99 11.94 6.04
CA PRO A 58 2.36 10.52 6.13
C PRO A 58 2.79 10.12 7.55
N GLY A 59 3.30 11.05 8.36
CA GLY A 59 3.69 10.77 9.74
C GLY A 59 2.49 10.52 10.63
N GLU A 60 1.43 11.32 10.48
CA GLU A 60 0.17 11.11 11.18
C GLU A 60 -0.44 9.75 10.81
N HIS A 61 -0.46 9.41 9.52
CA HIS A 61 -0.93 8.09 9.07
C HIS A 61 -0.17 6.94 9.73
N VAL A 62 1.17 7.00 9.74
CA VAL A 62 2.02 5.99 10.40
C VAL A 62 1.75 5.93 11.90
N ALA A 63 1.55 7.06 12.57
CA ALA A 63 1.26 7.10 14.00
C ALA A 63 -0.09 6.44 14.32
N GLN A 64 -1.14 6.80 13.58
CA GLN A 64 -2.47 6.19 13.72
C GLN A 64 -2.42 4.68 13.46
N TYR A 65 -1.73 4.25 12.39
CA TYR A 65 -1.55 2.84 12.06
C TYR A 65 -0.86 2.08 13.19
N LYS A 66 0.26 2.61 13.71
CA LYS A 66 0.98 2.01 14.85
C LYS A 66 0.09 1.85 16.07
N GLN A 67 -0.68 2.88 16.42
CA GLN A 67 -1.59 2.83 17.56
C GLN A 67 -2.66 1.74 17.40
N HIS A 68 -3.25 1.62 16.21
CA HIS A 68 -4.23 0.56 15.92
C HIS A 68 -3.62 -0.83 16.03
N MET A 69 -2.44 -1.04 15.45
CA MET A 69 -1.76 -2.34 15.48
C MET A 69 -1.28 -2.72 16.89
N MET A 70 -0.95 -1.74 17.73
CA MET A 70 -0.61 -1.99 19.15
C MET A 70 -1.81 -2.46 19.96
N ALA A 71 -3.02 -1.96 19.65
CA ALA A 71 -4.26 -2.37 20.31
C ALA A 71 -4.71 -3.79 19.92
N MET A 72 -4.18 -4.36 18.83
CA MET A 72 -4.46 -5.74 18.46
C MET A 72 -3.69 -6.73 19.34
N SER A 73 -4.39 -7.76 19.80
CA SER A 73 -3.81 -8.91 20.50
C SER A 73 -3.06 -9.82 19.54
N LEU A 74 -1.84 -9.42 19.16
CA LEU A 74 -0.92 -10.18 18.32
C LEU A 74 0.23 -10.75 19.16
N HIS A 75 0.63 -11.99 18.86
CA HIS A 75 1.85 -12.56 19.42
C HIS A 75 3.08 -11.77 18.94
N LEU A 76 4.11 -11.69 19.78
CA LEU A 76 5.30 -10.86 19.52
C LEU A 76 6.02 -11.26 18.23
N ASP A 77 6.11 -12.56 17.95
CA ASP A 77 6.70 -13.15 16.76
C ASP A 77 5.91 -12.86 15.46
N GLN A 78 4.63 -12.52 15.58
CA GLN A 78 3.76 -12.22 14.44
C GLN A 78 3.58 -10.71 14.21
N ARG A 79 3.85 -9.90 15.22
CA ARG A 79 3.48 -8.48 15.27
C ARG A 79 4.05 -7.69 14.10
N GLU A 80 5.36 -7.82 13.85
CA GLU A 80 6.02 -7.07 12.78
C GLU A 80 5.51 -7.49 11.40
N ALA A 81 5.39 -8.79 11.14
CA ALA A 81 4.89 -9.29 9.86
C ALA A 81 3.43 -8.84 9.60
N CYS A 82 2.59 -8.85 10.63
CA CYS A 82 1.21 -8.33 10.53
C CYS A 82 1.20 -6.82 10.25
N MET A 83 2.09 -6.05 10.89
CA MET A 83 2.23 -4.61 10.63
C MET A 83 2.68 -4.32 9.19
N CYS A 84 3.67 -5.06 8.68
CA CYS A 84 4.10 -4.90 7.29
C CYS A 84 2.97 -5.23 6.32
N ARG A 85 2.38 -6.43 6.44
CA ARG A 85 1.37 -6.92 5.48
C ARG A 85 0.04 -6.18 5.57
N GLY A 86 -0.33 -5.70 6.76
CA GLY A 86 -1.55 -4.92 6.95
C GLY A 86 -1.46 -3.49 6.42
N PHE A 87 -0.25 -2.93 6.27
CA PHE A 87 -0.06 -1.54 5.89
C PHE A 87 -0.66 -1.21 4.53
N GLY A 88 -0.44 -2.07 3.53
CA GLY A 88 -0.99 -1.89 2.18
C GLY A 88 -2.52 -1.79 2.14
N GLY A 89 -3.22 -2.43 3.08
CA GLY A 89 -4.68 -2.34 3.22
C GLY A 89 -5.20 -0.98 3.70
N THR A 90 -4.30 -0.07 4.08
CA THR A 90 -4.63 1.29 4.54
C THR A 90 -4.34 2.36 3.48
N LEU A 91 -3.95 1.96 2.27
CA LEU A 91 -3.55 2.85 1.18
C LEU A 91 -4.58 2.82 0.04
N SER A 92 -4.69 3.93 -0.68
CA SER A 92 -5.45 4.03 -1.94
C SER A 92 -4.74 4.91 -2.96
N GLY A 93 -5.28 4.92 -4.19
CA GLY A 93 -4.85 5.86 -5.23
C GLY A 93 -3.33 5.84 -5.47
N PRO A 94 -2.67 7.01 -5.57
CA PRO A 94 -1.23 7.12 -5.74
C PRO A 94 -0.41 6.37 -4.69
N ALA A 95 -0.86 6.31 -3.44
CA ALA A 95 -0.16 5.61 -2.37
C ALA A 95 -0.17 4.09 -2.55
N LEU A 96 -1.32 3.52 -2.88
CA LEU A 96 -1.41 2.10 -3.19
C LEU A 96 -0.62 1.74 -4.46
N SER A 97 -0.70 2.59 -5.49
CA SER A 97 0.06 2.42 -6.73
C SER A 97 1.56 2.36 -6.46
N TRP A 98 2.09 3.31 -5.66
CA TRP A 98 3.49 3.26 -5.25
C TRP A 98 3.84 1.94 -4.54
N PHE A 99 3.02 1.53 -3.57
CA PHE A 99 3.28 0.36 -2.74
C PHE A 99 3.33 -0.94 -3.55
N VAL A 100 2.42 -1.14 -4.51
CA VAL A 100 2.39 -2.36 -5.35
C VAL A 100 3.48 -2.38 -6.43
N ASN A 101 4.11 -1.23 -6.72
CA ASN A 101 5.22 -1.12 -7.67
C ASN A 101 6.60 -1.16 -7.00
N LEU A 102 6.68 -1.40 -5.69
CA LEU A 102 7.95 -1.62 -5.00
C LEU A 102 8.64 -2.88 -5.54
N PRO A 103 9.98 -2.89 -5.70
CA PRO A 103 10.69 -4.09 -6.12
C PRO A 103 10.53 -5.24 -5.12
N ASN A 104 10.67 -6.47 -5.60
CA ASN A 104 10.54 -7.65 -4.74
C ASN A 104 11.62 -7.70 -3.65
N GLU A 105 11.23 -8.19 -2.47
CA GLU A 105 12.11 -8.46 -1.32
C GLU A 105 12.91 -7.26 -0.78
N VAL A 106 12.48 -6.02 -1.05
CA VAL A 106 13.16 -4.80 -0.54
C VAL A 106 12.80 -4.44 0.90
N ILE A 107 11.69 -4.92 1.43
CA ILE A 107 11.24 -4.62 2.80
C ILE A 107 11.60 -5.80 3.71
N ASN A 108 12.53 -5.56 4.64
CA ASN A 108 13.00 -6.53 5.62
C ASN A 108 12.42 -6.30 7.02
N SER A 109 11.86 -5.13 7.28
CA SER A 109 11.32 -4.74 8.58
C SER A 109 10.19 -3.71 8.44
N PHE A 110 9.41 -3.52 9.50
CA PHE A 110 8.40 -2.47 9.51
C PHE A 110 9.03 -1.06 9.51
N ALA A 111 10.23 -0.92 10.09
CA ALA A 111 10.97 0.35 10.06
C ALA A 111 11.34 0.74 8.63
N GLU A 112 11.88 -0.20 7.84
CA GLU A 112 12.26 0.02 6.44
C GLU A 112 11.06 0.40 5.57
N LEU A 113 9.90 -0.24 5.78
CA LEU A 113 8.65 0.16 5.13
C LEU A 113 8.28 1.62 5.44
N VAL A 114 8.37 2.01 6.72
CA VAL A 114 8.04 3.37 7.16
C VAL A 114 9.02 4.40 6.58
N ASP A 115 10.30 4.08 6.48
CA ASP A 115 11.31 4.97 5.89
C ASP A 115 11.05 5.18 4.39
N LEU A 116 10.83 4.10 3.63
CA LEU A 116 10.47 4.18 2.21
C LEU A 116 9.19 4.99 1.99
N PHE A 117 8.17 4.77 2.82
CA PHE A 117 6.91 5.49 2.75
C PHE A 117 7.08 6.99 3.05
N ASN A 118 7.79 7.34 4.12
CA ASN A 118 8.05 8.73 4.45
C ASN A 118 8.89 9.44 3.37
N GLN A 119 9.87 8.74 2.79
CA GLN A 119 10.69 9.28 1.71
C GLN A 119 9.84 9.57 0.47
N GLN A 120 8.94 8.65 0.10
CA GLN A 120 8.06 8.82 -1.05
C GLN A 120 7.08 10.00 -0.88
N PHE A 121 6.48 10.14 0.31
CA PHE A 121 5.43 11.12 0.58
C PHE A 121 5.90 12.34 1.37
N ALA A 122 7.21 12.59 1.45
CA ALA A 122 7.79 13.71 2.18
C ALA A 122 7.22 15.07 1.74
N SER A 123 6.92 15.22 0.45
CA SER A 123 6.36 16.45 -0.14
C SER A 123 4.92 16.74 0.30
N SER A 124 4.13 15.72 0.67
CA SER A 124 2.75 15.90 1.16
C SER A 124 2.72 16.67 2.49
N ARG A 125 3.79 16.56 3.29
CA ARG A 125 4.00 17.38 4.50
C ARG A 125 4.07 18.88 4.21
N VAL A 126 4.61 19.27 3.05
CA VAL A 126 4.78 20.67 2.65
C VAL A 126 3.47 21.26 2.14
N LEU A 127 2.69 20.46 1.42
CA LEU A 127 1.39 20.89 0.88
C LEU A 127 0.38 21.17 2.00
N GLU A 128 0.29 20.28 3.00
CA GLU A 128 -0.62 20.46 4.14
C GLU A 128 -0.25 21.69 4.98
N LYS A 129 1.04 21.90 5.28
CA LYS A 129 1.48 23.10 6.02
C LYS A 129 1.10 24.38 5.27
N ARG A 130 1.31 24.42 3.96
CA ARG A 130 0.94 25.58 3.13
C ARG A 130 -0.56 25.83 3.13
N THR A 131 -1.40 24.79 3.06
CA THR A 131 -2.86 24.98 3.10
C THR A 131 -3.31 25.41 4.50
N SER A 132 -2.80 24.79 5.58
CA SER A 132 -3.11 25.19 6.96
C SER A 132 -2.71 26.64 7.27
N ASP A 133 -1.55 27.09 6.78
CA ASP A 133 -1.11 28.48 6.94
C ASP A 133 -2.01 29.46 6.17
N LEU A 134 -2.50 29.07 4.97
CA LEU A 134 -3.44 29.87 4.19
C LEU A 134 -4.78 30.10 4.91
N TYR A 135 -5.28 29.14 5.68
CA TYR A 135 -6.50 29.31 6.47
C TYR A 135 -6.33 30.18 7.72
N ARG A 136 -5.09 30.43 8.16
CA ARG A 136 -4.79 31.27 9.34
C ARG A 136 -4.68 32.76 9.04
N VAL A 137 -4.60 33.16 7.78
CA VAL A 137 -4.39 34.57 7.36
C VAL A 137 -5.72 35.28 7.04
N VAL A 138 -6.86 34.59 7.13
CA VAL A 138 -8.17 35.11 6.71
C VAL A 138 -9.21 35.22 7.84
N GLN A 139 -8.81 35.20 9.12
CA GLN A 139 -9.72 35.44 10.26
C GLN A 139 -9.38 36.71 11.02
#